data_AF-A0A7K6VQR1-F1
#
_entry.id   AF-A0A7K6VQR1-F1
#
_cell.length_a   1.000
_cell.length_b   1.000
_cell.length_c   1.000
_cell.angle_alpha   90.00
_cell.angle_beta   90.00
_cell.angle_gamma   90.00
#
_symmetry.space_group_name_H-M   'P 1'
#
loop_
_entity.id
_entity.type
_entity.pdbx_description
1 polymer ?
#
loop_
_entity_poly.entity_id
_entity_poly.type
_entity_poly.pdbx_seq_one_letter_code
_entity_poly.pdbx_strand_id
1 'polypeptide(L)'
;LQAESTFSEEEEEKLQIAFSLEKQDLHLVLETISFILEQAVYHNLKPASLQQQLQSIHLDEDKAEAFASAWAAAGQDTIEKFRQRVLTPQKLETIGWQLNLQMAESMQAKLKSPQAVLELGVSNEDSK
;
A
#
# COMPACT_ATOMS: atom_id res chain seq x y z
N LEU A 1 17.65 -1.97 -12.95
CA LEU A 1 17.40 -0.63 -12.39
C LEU A 1 18.57 -0.36 -11.46
N GLN A 2 19.53 0.49 -11.83
CA GLN A 2 20.53 0.93 -10.86
C GLN A 2 19.75 1.70 -9.79
N ALA A 3 19.78 1.23 -8.55
CA ALA A 3 19.23 1.96 -7.43
C ALA A 3 20.02 3.27 -7.35
N GLU A 4 19.38 4.39 -7.66
CA GLU A 4 19.87 5.67 -7.18
C GLU A 4 20.01 5.52 -5.66
N SER A 5 21.21 5.75 -5.13
CA SER A 5 21.44 5.61 -3.70
C SER A 5 20.51 6.57 -2.96
N THR A 6 19.66 6.02 -2.09
CA THR A 6 18.67 6.81 -1.33
C THR A 6 19.32 7.87 -0.44
N PHE A 7 20.60 7.66 -0.10
CA PHE A 7 21.43 8.56 0.68
C PHE A 7 22.70 8.92 -0.09
N SER A 8 23.24 10.11 0.19
CA SER A 8 24.59 10.52 -0.20
C SER A 8 25.66 9.87 0.68
N GLU A 9 26.91 9.88 0.21
CA GLU A 9 28.05 9.31 0.95
C GLU A 9 28.21 9.94 2.36
N GLU A 10 28.02 11.26 2.48
CA GLU A 10 28.07 11.97 3.75
C GLU A 10 26.92 11.58 4.71
N GLU A 11 25.72 11.33 4.19
CA GLU A 11 24.58 10.87 5.00
C GLU A 11 24.78 9.44 5.47
N GLU A 12 25.33 8.59 4.61
CA GLU A 12 25.63 7.21 4.94
C GLU A 12 26.69 7.10 6.04
N GLU A 13 27.75 7.90 5.99
CA GLU A 13 28.75 7.99 7.06
C GLU A 13 28.12 8.42 8.40
N LYS A 14 27.23 9.42 8.37
CA LYS A 14 26.51 9.86 9.58
C LYS A 14 25.62 8.76 10.15
N LEU A 15 24.93 8.00 9.30
CA LEU A 15 24.09 6.88 9.70
C LEU A 15 24.92 5.74 10.29
N GLN A 16 26.07 5.40 9.68
CA GLN A 16 26.99 4.38 10.22
C GLN A 16 27.45 4.75 11.64
N ILE A 17 27.82 6.02 11.85
CA ILE A 17 28.22 6.52 13.18
C ILE A 17 27.04 6.48 14.16
N ALA A 18 25.87 6.97 13.76
CA ALA A 18 24.69 7.08 14.63
C ALA A 18 24.16 5.71 15.08
N PHE A 19 24.14 4.73 14.17
CA PHE A 19 23.70 3.38 14.47
C PHE A 19 24.82 2.47 14.98
N SER A 20 26.09 2.94 14.93
CA SER A 20 27.27 2.13 15.23
C SER A 20 27.30 0.82 14.45
N LEU A 21 26.99 0.90 13.15
CA LEU A 21 26.91 -0.24 12.22
C LEU A 21 27.99 -0.14 11.15
N GLU A 22 28.47 -1.29 10.70
CA GLU A 22 29.30 -1.37 9.50
C GLU A 22 28.48 -1.04 8.25
N LYS A 23 29.16 -0.63 7.18
CA LYS A 23 28.52 -0.26 5.90
C LYS A 23 27.56 -1.34 5.37
N GLN A 24 27.97 -2.61 5.43
CA GLN A 24 27.14 -3.72 4.94
C GLN A 24 25.88 -3.93 5.80
N ASP A 25 26.02 -3.87 7.12
CA ASP A 25 24.89 -4.02 8.04
C ASP A 25 23.91 -2.85 7.91
N LEU A 26 24.42 -1.62 7.73
CA LEU A 26 23.59 -0.45 7.48
C LEU A 26 22.78 -0.62 6.17
N HIS A 27 23.43 -1.05 5.08
CA HIS A 27 22.72 -1.31 3.83
C HIS A 27 21.61 -2.35 4.01
N LEU A 28 21.89 -3.47 4.68
CA LEU A 28 20.88 -4.50 4.94
C LEU A 28 19.69 -3.96 5.73
N VAL A 29 19.96 -3.16 6.77
CA VAL A 29 18.90 -2.52 7.58
C VAL A 29 18.06 -1.57 6.72
N LEU A 30 18.68 -0.73 5.90
CA LEU A 30 17.98 0.22 5.03
C LEU A 30 17.16 -0.49 3.93
N GLU A 31 17.68 -1.56 3.34
CA GLU A 31 16.93 -2.40 2.40
C GLU A 31 15.73 -3.06 3.09
N THR A 32 15.92 -3.56 4.31
CA THR A 32 14.85 -4.18 5.10
C THR A 32 13.76 -3.17 5.44
N ILE A 33 14.13 -1.96 5.87
CA ILE A 33 13.17 -0.88 6.15
C ILE A 33 12.42 -0.48 4.88
N SER A 34 13.14 -0.28 3.77
CA SER A 34 12.54 0.05 2.47
C SER A 34 11.51 -1.00 2.06
N PHE A 35 11.89 -2.28 2.14
CA PHE A 35 11.00 -3.40 1.83
C PHE A 35 9.74 -3.40 2.71
N ILE A 36 9.88 -3.22 4.02
CA ILE A 36 8.74 -3.15 4.94
C ILE A 36 7.78 -2.01 4.54
N LEU A 37 8.32 -0.84 4.23
CA LEU A 37 7.51 0.33 3.83
C LEU A 37 6.85 0.12 2.46
N GLU A 38 7.54 -0.49 1.50
CA GLU A 38 6.95 -0.87 0.21
C GLU A 38 5.78 -1.83 0.37
N GLN A 39 5.92 -2.85 1.24
CA GLN A 39 4.82 -3.75 1.57
C GLN A 39 3.66 -3.00 2.24
N ALA A 40 3.96 -2.04 3.12
CA ALA A 40 2.95 -1.22 3.78
C ALA A 40 2.17 -0.33 2.78
N VAL A 41 2.84 0.26 1.79
CA VAL A 41 2.20 0.99 0.68
C VAL A 41 1.33 0.03 -0.13
N TYR A 42 1.90 -1.09 -0.59
CA TYR A 42 1.26 -2.02 -1.52
C TYR A 42 -0.04 -2.60 -0.94
N HIS A 43 -0.02 -2.98 0.33
CA HIS A 43 -1.18 -3.53 1.03
C HIS A 43 -2.07 -2.47 1.69
N ASN A 44 -1.74 -1.18 1.55
CA ASN A 44 -2.46 -0.08 2.19
C ASN A 44 -2.67 -0.33 3.70
N LEU A 45 -1.58 -0.73 4.39
CA LEU A 45 -1.64 -1.14 5.79
C LEU A 45 -1.97 0.05 6.70
N LYS A 46 -2.71 -0.22 7.77
CA LYS A 46 -2.92 0.76 8.86
C LYS A 46 -1.72 0.74 9.81
N PRO A 47 -1.34 1.87 10.43
CA PRO A 47 -0.23 1.94 11.39
C PRO A 47 -0.27 0.87 12.49
N ALA A 48 -1.43 0.66 13.12
CA ALA A 48 -1.60 -0.36 14.16
C ALA A 48 -1.41 -1.79 13.63
N SER A 49 -1.83 -2.07 12.40
CA SER A 49 -1.63 -3.37 11.76
C SER A 49 -0.16 -3.62 11.42
N LEU A 50 0.56 -2.58 10.96
CA LEU A 50 2.00 -2.65 10.73
C LEU A 50 2.74 -2.95 12.03
N GLN A 51 2.41 -2.26 13.13
CA GLN A 51 3.00 -2.50 14.45
C GLN A 51 2.79 -3.96 14.89
N GLN A 52 1.56 -4.46 14.81
CA GLN A 52 1.23 -5.84 15.20
C GLN A 52 1.99 -6.88 14.36
N GLN A 53 2.13 -6.65 13.05
CA GLN A 53 2.90 -7.54 12.19
C GLN A 53 4.39 -7.55 12.55
N LEU A 54 4.97 -6.38 12.83
CA LEU A 54 6.36 -6.28 13.25
C LEU A 54 6.61 -6.93 14.62
N GLN A 55 5.68 -6.75 15.57
CA GLN A 55 5.75 -7.43 16.87
C GLN A 55 5.58 -8.96 16.72
N SER A 56 4.77 -9.42 15.78
CA SER A 56 4.59 -10.86 15.52
C SER A 56 5.88 -11.55 15.04
N ILE A 57 6.74 -10.82 14.32
CA ILE A 57 8.08 -11.29 13.93
C ILE A 57 9.16 -10.99 15.00
N HIS A 58 8.73 -10.66 16.23
CA HIS A 58 9.57 -10.44 17.40
C HIS A 58 10.47 -9.20 17.29
N LEU A 59 10.06 -8.19 16.52
CA LEU A 59 10.68 -6.87 16.60
C LEU A 59 10.31 -6.22 17.95
N ASP A 60 11.30 -5.58 18.58
CA ASP A 60 11.11 -4.86 19.84
C ASP A 60 9.95 -3.86 19.75
N GLU A 61 9.18 -3.74 20.83
CA GLU A 61 7.98 -2.90 20.89
C GLU A 61 8.28 -1.43 20.53
N ASP A 62 9.34 -0.86 21.10
CA ASP A 62 9.77 0.52 20.83
C ASP A 62 10.06 0.75 19.33
N LYS A 63 10.70 -0.23 18.68
CA LYS A 63 11.04 -0.15 17.25
C LYS A 63 9.77 -0.27 16.41
N ALA A 64 8.90 -1.23 16.73
CA ALA A 64 7.63 -1.42 16.03
C ALA A 64 6.73 -0.17 16.15
N GLU A 65 6.71 0.49 17.32
CA GLU A 65 6.03 1.75 17.52
C GLU A 65 6.63 2.87 16.67
N ALA A 66 7.96 2.96 16.56
CA ALA A 66 8.60 3.93 15.68
C ALA A 66 8.18 3.77 14.21
N PHE A 67 8.11 2.54 13.70
CA PHE A 67 7.57 2.26 12.36
C PHE A 67 6.10 2.71 12.23
N ALA A 68 5.26 2.38 13.21
CA ALA A 68 3.86 2.74 13.21
C ALA A 68 3.67 4.28 13.22
N SER A 69 4.43 4.99 14.03
CA SER A 69 4.40 6.45 14.11
C SER A 69 4.86 7.11 12.81
N ALA A 70 5.97 6.63 12.22
CA ALA A 70 6.45 7.13 10.93
C ALA A 70 5.42 6.86 9.81
N TRP A 71 4.80 5.69 9.81
CA TRP A 71 3.76 5.32 8.85
C TRP A 71 2.46 6.11 9.06
N ALA A 72 2.09 6.42 10.30
CA ALA A 72 0.96 7.29 10.60
C ALA A 72 1.17 8.72 10.08
N ALA A 73 2.40 9.23 10.16
CA ALA A 73 2.74 10.58 9.73
C ALA A 73 2.84 10.73 8.20
N ALA A 74 3.42 9.74 7.50
CA ALA A 74 3.77 9.87 6.08
C ALA A 74 3.10 8.83 5.16
N GLY A 75 2.42 7.82 5.71
CA GLY A 75 1.89 6.68 4.94
C GLY A 75 0.81 7.09 3.95
N GLN A 76 -0.15 7.92 4.37
CA GLN A 76 -1.24 8.41 3.52
C GLN A 76 -0.72 9.13 2.27
N ASP A 77 0.19 10.10 2.46
CA ASP A 77 0.80 10.85 1.35
C ASP A 77 1.62 9.95 0.44
N THR A 78 2.31 8.95 1.01
CA THR A 78 3.12 7.99 0.25
C THR A 78 2.24 7.09 -0.61
N ILE A 79 1.13 6.60 -0.06
CA ILE A 79 0.12 5.81 -0.80
C ILE A 79 -0.49 6.65 -1.93
N GLU A 80 -0.83 7.91 -1.68
CA GLU A 80 -1.38 8.79 -2.71
C GLU A 80 -0.38 9.07 -3.83
N LYS A 81 0.88 9.40 -3.50
CA LYS A 81 1.96 9.55 -4.49
C LYS A 81 2.17 8.28 -5.30
N PHE A 82 2.13 7.11 -4.65
CA PHE A 82 2.25 5.81 -5.33
C PHE A 82 1.06 5.53 -6.26
N ARG A 83 -0.17 5.85 -5.84
CA ARG A 83 -1.38 5.73 -6.66
C ARG A 83 -1.41 6.73 -7.82
N GLN A 84 -0.82 7.92 -7.67
CA GLN A 84 -0.68 8.87 -8.77
C GLN A 84 0.39 8.43 -9.78
N ARG A 85 1.39 7.67 -9.33
CA ARG A 85 2.44 7.07 -10.16
C ARG A 85 2.00 5.85 -10.95
N VAL A 86 0.71 5.49 -10.94
CA VAL A 86 0.18 4.23 -11.49
C VAL A 86 0.83 3.89 -12.85
N LEU A 87 1.57 2.79 -12.81
CA LEU A 87 2.27 2.09 -13.88
C LEU A 87 1.38 1.09 -14.63
N THR A 88 0.06 1.08 -14.37
CA THR A 88 -0.89 0.28 -15.16
C THR A 88 -1.49 1.15 -16.25
N PRO A 89 -1.46 0.69 -17.52
CA PRO A 89 -2.01 1.46 -18.64
C PRO A 89 -3.50 1.77 -18.45
N GLN A 90 -4.18 0.93 -17.67
CA GLN A 90 -5.60 0.99 -17.38
C GLN A 90 -5.87 1.51 -15.96
N LYS A 91 -6.42 2.72 -15.85
CA LYS A 91 -6.86 3.33 -14.58
C LYS A 91 -8.37 3.23 -14.47
N LEU A 92 -8.88 2.61 -13.40
CA LEU A 92 -10.31 2.58 -13.10
C LEU A 92 -10.75 3.97 -12.61
N GLU A 93 -11.59 4.67 -13.36
CA GLU A 93 -12.08 6.01 -13.03
C GLU A 93 -13.46 6.00 -12.38
N THR A 94 -14.34 5.12 -12.87
CA THR A 94 -15.72 5.08 -12.42
C THR A 94 -16.18 3.66 -12.15
N ILE A 95 -16.98 3.52 -11.10
CA ILE A 95 -17.68 2.28 -10.78
C ILE A 95 -19.17 2.61 -10.77
N GLY A 96 -19.87 2.19 -11.82
CA GLY A 96 -21.32 2.18 -11.87
C GLY A 96 -21.87 0.86 -11.34
N TRP A 97 -22.97 0.88 -10.60
CA TRP A 97 -23.66 -0.34 -10.20
C TRP A 97 -25.16 -0.19 -10.43
N GLN A 98 -25.79 -1.27 -10.92
CA GLN A 98 -27.23 -1.36 -11.09
C GLN A 98 -27.73 -2.71 -10.58
N LEU A 99 -28.69 -2.67 -9.65
CA LEU A 99 -29.36 -3.87 -9.14
C LEU A 99 -30.79 -3.91 -9.67
N ASN A 100 -31.07 -4.88 -10.54
CA ASN A 100 -32.38 -5.13 -11.09
C ASN A 100 -33.13 -6.15 -10.24
N LEU A 101 -34.12 -5.66 -9.49
CA LEU A 101 -35.05 -6.48 -8.72
C LEU A 101 -36.42 -6.43 -9.39
N GLN A 102 -36.77 -7.50 -10.08
CA GLN A 102 -38.16 -7.71 -10.45
C GLN A 102 -38.85 -8.34 -9.22
N MET A 103 -39.99 -7.81 -8.79
CA MET A 103 -40.79 -8.35 -7.67
C MET A 103 -42.09 -8.93 -8.23
N ALA A 104 -42.46 -10.17 -7.89
CA ALA A 104 -43.69 -10.81 -8.38
C ALA A 104 -44.81 -10.44 -7.42
N GLU A 105 -45.99 -10.09 -7.94
CA GLU A 105 -47.18 -9.88 -7.13
C GLU A 105 -47.62 -11.22 -6.49
N SER A 106 -48.22 -11.13 -5.31
CA SER A 106 -48.13 -12.07 -4.17
C SER A 106 -48.72 -13.47 -4.33
N MET A 107 -49.08 -13.94 -5.52
CA MET A 107 -49.70 -15.27 -5.69
C MET A 107 -48.91 -16.27 -6.54
N GLN A 108 -47.81 -15.87 -7.19
CA GLN A 108 -46.92 -16.79 -7.93
C GLN A 108 -45.43 -16.45 -7.70
N ALA A 109 -44.99 -16.53 -6.45
CA ALA A 109 -43.61 -16.24 -6.03
C ALA A 109 -42.64 -17.41 -6.32
N LYS A 110 -42.58 -17.91 -7.55
CA LYS A 110 -41.54 -18.88 -7.95
C LYS A 110 -40.50 -18.20 -8.83
N LEU A 111 -39.38 -17.91 -8.20
CA LEU A 111 -38.10 -17.43 -8.73
C LEU A 111 -38.13 -16.06 -9.41
N LYS A 112 -37.64 -15.05 -8.69
CA LYS A 112 -37.04 -13.88 -9.30
C LYS A 112 -35.57 -13.83 -8.91
N SER A 113 -34.70 -13.97 -9.92
CA SER A 113 -33.25 -13.93 -9.75
C SER A 113 -32.81 -12.47 -9.73
N PRO A 114 -32.27 -11.95 -8.61
CA PRO A 114 -31.68 -10.62 -8.60
C PRO A 114 -30.53 -10.57 -9.61
N GLN A 115 -30.49 -9.53 -10.44
CA GLN A 115 -29.41 -9.29 -11.39
C GLN A 115 -28.66 -8.03 -10.98
N ALA A 116 -27.36 -8.17 -10.68
CA ALA A 116 -26.47 -7.05 -10.45
C ALA A 116 -25.57 -6.87 -11.68
N VAL A 117 -25.48 -5.65 -12.19
CA VAL A 117 -24.52 -5.25 -13.23
C VAL A 117 -23.54 -4.27 -12.60
N LEU A 118 -22.26 -4.57 -12.73
CA LEU A 118 -21.15 -3.69 -12.36
C LEU A 118 -20.53 -3.15 -13.66
N GLU A 119 -20.51 -1.83 -13.79
CA GLU A 119 -19.85 -1.14 -14.89
C GLU A 119 -18.55 -0.53 -14.37
N LEU A 120 -17.43 -0.97 -14.95
CA LEU A 120 -16.10 -0.53 -14.58
C LEU A 120 -15.57 0.35 -15.72
N GLY A 121 -15.57 1.67 -15.52
CA GLY A 121 -15.03 2.63 -16.47
C GLY A 121 -13.53 2.73 -16.33
N VAL A 122 -12.79 2.24 -17.32
CA VAL A 122 -11.33 2.21 -17.33
C VAL A 122 -10.80 3.18 -18.39
N SER A 123 -9.92 4.10 -18.01
CA SER A 123 -9.19 4.97 -18.95
C SER A 123 -7.82 4.37 -19.27
N ASN A 124 -7.41 4.47 -20.54
CA ASN A 124 -6.14 3.96 -21.02
C ASN A 124 -5.24 5.14 -21.44
N GLU A 125 -4.12 5.35 -20.73
CA GLU A 125 -3.21 6.48 -21.02
C GLU A 125 -2.42 6.29 -22.33
N ASP A 126 -2.34 5.06 -22.87
CA ASP A 126 -1.69 4.74 -24.16
C ASP A 126 -2.55 5.07 -25.40
N SER A 127 -3.73 5.68 -25.24
CA SER A 127 -4.66 5.99 -26.35
C SER A 127 -4.61 7.44 -26.83
N LYS A 128 -3.55 8.18 -26.50
CA LYS A 128 -3.30 9.55 -26.99
C LYS A 128 -2.15 9.63 -27.98
#